data_AF-A0A969DUS8-F1
#
_entry.id   AF-A0A969DUS8-F1
#
_cell.length_a   1.000
_cell.length_b   1.000
_cell.length_c   1.000
_cell.angle_alpha   90.00
_cell.angle_beta   90.00
_cell.angle_gamma   90.00
#
_symmetry.space_group_name_H-M   'P 1'
#
loop_
_entity.id
_entity.type
_entity.pdbx_description
1 polymer ?
#
loop_
_entity_poly.entity_id
_entity_poly.type
_entity_poly.pdbx_seq_one_letter_code
_entity_poly.pdbx_strand_id
1 'polypeptide(L)'
;MIESSIRDQAYQIFQEEALELLQLIEEGLIKLQEEYETPHIHQLMRAAHSIKGGAASVGLQGIQKIAHRLEDIFRALYQRQDPVDDDTEEALLQAYDCLKDPLQTQIETGSFDEEAAWEKAEPIFAVLETVLQHELESSEYQLPSAAELGIDLVSEIFNGNVQEELTRLTHILEASDESNLAEEVKGVANVLEELGNLLGLDGFTAIAQSTVQALTQAP
;
A
#
# COMPACT_ATOMS: atom_id res chain seq x y z
N MET A 1 30.85 -15.68 3.79
CA MET A 1 31.12 -14.58 2.85
C MET A 1 29.87 -14.18 2.07
N ILE A 2 29.07 -15.12 1.58
CA ILE A 2 27.77 -14.85 0.92
C ILE A 2 26.73 -14.21 1.88
N GLU A 3 26.67 -14.68 3.14
CA GLU A 3 25.72 -14.15 4.15
C GLU A 3 25.93 -12.67 4.52
N SER A 4 27.17 -12.16 4.49
CA SER A 4 27.47 -10.74 4.76
C SER A 4 26.99 -9.86 3.61
N SER A 5 27.27 -10.27 2.37
CA SER A 5 26.87 -9.52 1.17
C SER A 5 25.35 -9.41 1.02
N ILE A 6 24.60 -10.44 1.42
CA ILE A 6 23.12 -10.41 1.40
C ILE A 6 22.60 -9.46 2.48
N ARG A 7 23.21 -9.45 3.67
CA ARG A 7 22.84 -8.55 4.76
C ARG A 7 23.10 -7.09 4.39
N ASP A 8 24.23 -6.82 3.74
CA ASP A 8 24.59 -5.47 3.30
C ASP A 8 23.62 -4.97 2.22
N GLN A 9 23.21 -5.83 1.28
CA GLN A 9 22.19 -5.51 0.27
C GLN A 9 20.81 -5.28 0.89
N ALA A 10 20.37 -6.14 1.80
CA ALA A 10 19.10 -5.97 2.50
C ALA A 10 19.07 -4.66 3.30
N TYR A 11 20.21 -4.28 3.90
CA TYR A 11 20.34 -3.01 4.60
C TYR A 11 20.23 -1.82 3.64
N GLN A 12 20.91 -1.85 2.50
CA GLN A 12 20.82 -0.77 1.49
C GLN A 12 19.39 -0.58 0.98
N ILE A 13 18.70 -1.67 0.64
CA ILE A 13 17.29 -1.62 0.20
C ILE A 13 16.41 -1.00 1.30
N PHE A 14 16.58 -1.45 2.55
CA PHE A 14 15.86 -0.88 3.68
C PHE A 14 16.11 0.63 3.84
N GLN A 15 17.34 1.12 3.65
CA GLN A 15 17.64 2.55 3.76
C GLN A 15 16.89 3.37 2.72
N GLU A 16 16.88 2.92 1.47
CA GLU A 16 16.18 3.59 0.36
C GLU A 16 14.66 3.61 0.62
N GLU A 17 14.07 2.44 0.93
CA GLU A 17 12.65 2.32 1.22
C GLU A 17 12.23 3.13 2.45
N ALA A 18 13.02 3.10 3.53
CA ALA A 18 12.67 3.80 4.76
C ALA A 18 12.60 5.32 4.57
N LEU A 19 13.46 5.91 3.73
CA LEU A 19 13.43 7.34 3.43
C LEU A 19 12.18 7.72 2.63
N GLU A 20 11.80 6.92 1.64
CA GLU A 20 10.55 7.12 0.87
C GLU A 20 9.32 7.02 1.78
N LEU A 21 9.29 6.02 2.66
CA LEU A 21 8.21 5.81 3.61
C LEU A 21 8.12 6.92 4.66
N LEU A 22 9.26 7.44 5.13
CA LEU A 22 9.28 8.60 6.02
C LEU A 22 8.69 9.85 5.35
N GLN A 23 9.02 10.08 4.08
CA GLN A 23 8.46 11.20 3.32
C GLN A 23 6.94 11.04 3.14
N LEU A 24 6.48 9.83 2.81
CA LEU A 24 5.05 9.54 2.69
C LEU A 24 4.31 9.80 4.02
N ILE A 25 4.90 9.43 5.16
CA ILE A 25 4.29 9.69 6.47
C ILE A 25 4.24 11.19 6.75
N GLU A 26 5.31 11.94 6.48
CA GLU A 26 5.35 13.40 6.69
C GLU A 26 4.28 14.12 5.86
N GLU A 27 4.23 13.84 4.56
CA GLU A 27 3.26 14.43 3.65
C GLU A 27 1.82 14.09 4.05
N GLY A 28 1.59 12.86 4.50
CA GLY A 28 0.26 12.45 4.94
C GLY A 28 -0.15 13.05 6.29
N LEU A 29 0.79 13.24 7.21
CA LEU A 29 0.52 13.91 8.48
C LEU A 29 0.20 15.40 8.29
N ILE A 30 0.92 16.10 7.41
CA ILE A 30 0.69 17.52 7.11
C ILE A 30 -0.73 17.78 6.56
N LYS A 31 -1.32 16.78 5.90
CA LYS A 31 -2.66 16.86 5.30
C LYS A 31 -3.74 16.18 6.14
N LEU A 32 -3.39 15.65 7.31
CA LEU A 32 -4.26 14.71 8.02
C LEU A 32 -5.60 15.33 8.39
N GLN A 33 -5.64 16.60 8.80
CA GLN A 33 -6.89 17.30 9.10
C GLN A 33 -7.75 17.56 7.85
N GLU A 34 -7.13 17.91 6.72
CA GLU A 34 -7.82 18.24 5.47
C GLU A 34 -8.31 16.97 4.73
N GLU A 35 -7.54 15.89 4.82
CA GLU A 35 -7.75 14.61 4.14
C GLU A 35 -8.00 13.47 5.16
N TYR A 36 -8.84 13.72 6.18
CA TYR A 36 -9.17 12.73 7.20
C TYR A 36 -10.11 11.64 6.66
N GLU A 37 -9.56 10.74 5.87
CA GLU A 37 -10.28 9.63 5.26
C GLU A 37 -9.59 8.29 5.51
N THR A 38 -10.40 7.22 5.55
CA THR A 38 -9.96 5.84 5.77
C THR A 38 -8.79 5.40 4.86
N PRO A 39 -8.77 5.68 3.54
CA PRO A 39 -7.63 5.32 2.69
C PRO A 39 -6.33 6.01 3.08
N HIS A 40 -6.41 7.28 3.47
CA HIS A 40 -5.26 8.12 3.84
C HIS A 40 -4.60 7.61 5.11
N ILE A 41 -5.39 7.41 6.17
CA ILE A 41 -4.89 6.88 7.45
C ILE A 41 -4.34 5.45 7.27
N HIS A 42 -4.99 4.64 6.44
CA HIS A 42 -4.49 3.30 6.12
C HIS A 42 -3.14 3.34 5.39
N GLN A 43 -2.91 4.32 4.51
CA GLN A 43 -1.61 4.52 3.85
C GLN A 43 -0.50 4.84 4.87
N LEU A 44 -0.78 5.73 5.84
CA LEU A 44 0.13 6.04 6.94
C LEU A 44 0.47 4.80 7.79
N MET A 45 -0.57 4.04 8.18
CA MET A 45 -0.42 2.80 8.94
C MET A 45 0.45 1.77 8.20
N ARG A 46 0.22 1.56 6.89
CA ARG A 46 1.05 0.66 6.08
C ARG A 46 2.50 1.12 6.00
N ALA A 47 2.74 2.42 5.86
CA ALA A 47 4.10 2.95 5.80
C ALA A 47 4.86 2.68 7.12
N ALA A 48 4.23 2.95 8.27
CA ALA A 48 4.81 2.61 9.58
C ALA A 48 5.04 1.09 9.73
N HIS A 49 4.10 0.26 9.28
CA HIS A 49 4.22 -1.20 9.29
C HIS A 49 5.41 -1.70 8.45
N SER A 50 5.60 -1.13 7.26
CA SER A 50 6.72 -1.46 6.37
C SER A 50 8.05 -1.06 7.00
N ILE A 51 8.16 0.14 7.61
CA ILE A 51 9.37 0.55 8.35
C ILE A 51 9.65 -0.41 9.51
N LYS A 52 8.63 -0.79 10.30
CA LYS A 52 8.76 -1.78 11.39
C LYS A 52 9.31 -3.11 10.88
N GLY A 53 8.74 -3.65 9.80
CA GLY A 53 9.15 -4.92 9.19
C GLY A 53 10.57 -4.87 8.63
N GLY A 54 10.91 -3.78 7.95
CA GLY A 54 12.26 -3.54 7.44
C GLY A 54 13.29 -3.44 8.57
N ALA A 55 13.03 -2.61 9.59
CA ALA A 55 13.90 -2.44 10.75
C ALA A 55 14.12 -3.76 11.51
N ALA A 56 13.07 -4.58 11.69
CA ALA A 56 13.18 -5.91 12.28
C ALA A 56 14.07 -6.84 11.43
N SER A 57 13.91 -6.80 10.10
CA SER A 57 14.66 -7.65 9.17
C SER A 57 16.16 -7.33 9.16
N VAL A 58 16.53 -6.07 9.40
CA VAL A 58 17.94 -5.63 9.45
C VAL A 58 18.49 -5.48 10.86
N GLY A 59 17.70 -5.78 11.89
CA GLY A 59 18.14 -5.84 13.30
C GLY A 59 18.21 -4.50 14.03
N LEU A 60 17.48 -3.47 13.58
CA LEU A 60 17.39 -2.16 14.24
C LEU A 60 16.23 -2.14 15.24
N GLN A 61 16.49 -2.64 16.45
CA GLN A 61 15.44 -2.86 17.47
C GLN A 61 14.81 -1.56 17.99
N GLY A 62 15.61 -0.52 18.27
CA GLY A 62 15.09 0.79 18.67
C GLY A 62 14.14 1.40 17.63
N ILE A 63 14.52 1.35 16.34
CA ILE A 63 13.68 1.83 15.23
C ILE A 63 12.40 0.99 15.12
N GLN A 64 12.53 -0.34 15.16
CA GLN A 64 11.40 -1.26 15.13
C GLN A 64 10.39 -0.92 16.24
N LYS A 65 10.87 -0.65 17.46
CA LYS A 65 10.02 -0.32 18.62
C LYS A 65 9.25 0.97 18.40
N ILE A 66 9.90 2.02 17.91
CA ILE A 66 9.27 3.32 17.66
C ILE A 66 8.27 3.22 16.50
N ALA A 67 8.64 2.57 15.39
CA ALA A 67 7.76 2.36 14.25
C ALA A 67 6.51 1.55 14.63
N HIS A 68 6.65 0.56 15.51
CA HIS A 68 5.52 -0.21 16.02
C HIS A 68 4.55 0.66 16.82
N ARG A 69 5.04 1.55 17.68
CA ARG A 69 4.18 2.49 18.41
C ARG A 69 3.45 3.44 17.48
N LEU A 70 4.13 3.95 16.46
CA LEU A 70 3.52 4.82 15.47
C LEU A 70 2.43 4.07 14.65
N GLU A 71 2.68 2.82 14.28
CA GLU A 71 1.68 1.95 13.63
C GLU A 71 0.44 1.74 14.52
N ASP A 72 0.63 1.50 15.83
CA ASP A 72 -0.49 1.35 16.77
C ASP A 72 -1.32 2.64 16.88
N ILE A 73 -0.68 3.81 16.87
CA ILE A 73 -1.38 5.10 16.84
C ILE A 73 -2.16 5.29 15.54
N PHE A 74 -1.56 5.00 14.38
CA PHE A 74 -2.28 5.08 13.09
C PHE A 74 -3.44 4.08 13.02
N ARG A 75 -3.29 2.91 13.62
CA ARG A 75 -4.38 1.93 13.77
C ARG A 75 -5.52 2.46 14.64
N ALA A 76 -5.21 3.22 15.68
CA ALA A 76 -6.23 3.86 16.51
C ALA A 76 -6.94 5.00 15.75
N LEU A 77 -6.18 5.85 15.04
CA LEU A 77 -6.76 6.87 14.16
C LEU A 77 -7.67 6.26 13.09
N TYR A 78 -7.32 5.10 12.56
CA TYR A 78 -8.13 4.41 11.56
C TYR A 78 -9.54 4.06 12.08
N GLN A 79 -9.68 3.77 13.38
CA GLN A 79 -10.96 3.45 14.01
C GLN A 79 -11.77 4.69 14.38
N ARG A 80 -11.13 5.86 14.38
CA ARG A 80 -11.74 7.13 14.73
C ARG A 80 -12.47 7.70 13.52
N GLN A 81 -13.70 8.20 13.74
CA GLN A 81 -14.56 8.71 12.66
C GLN A 81 -14.41 10.21 12.44
N ASP A 82 -13.95 10.94 13.46
CA ASP A 82 -13.81 12.39 13.44
C ASP A 82 -12.33 12.80 13.32
N PRO A 83 -12.04 13.88 12.59
CA PRO A 83 -10.69 14.44 12.51
C PRO A 83 -10.09 14.74 13.88
N VAL A 84 -8.77 14.66 13.96
CA VAL A 84 -8.00 15.03 15.15
C VAL A 84 -7.98 16.56 15.33
N ASP A 85 -7.86 17.01 16.58
CA ASP A 85 -7.63 18.44 16.88
C ASP A 85 -6.16 18.82 16.66
N ASP A 86 -5.88 20.13 16.66
CA ASP A 86 -4.54 20.71 16.42
C ASP A 86 -3.50 20.16 17.42
N ASP A 87 -3.89 19.98 18.70
CA ASP A 87 -3.00 19.47 19.75
C ASP A 87 -2.60 18.00 19.47
N THR A 88 -3.54 17.18 18.98
CA THR A 88 -3.28 15.79 18.60
C THR A 88 -2.45 15.71 17.32
N GLU A 89 -2.71 16.57 16.33
CA GLU A 89 -1.92 16.66 15.10
C GLU A 89 -0.46 17.04 15.40
N GLU A 90 -0.23 18.02 16.27
CA GLU A 90 1.11 18.39 16.71
C GLU A 90 1.82 17.21 17.41
N ALA A 91 1.11 16.50 18.28
CA ALA A 91 1.67 15.31 18.94
C ALA A 91 2.00 14.18 17.94
N LEU A 92 1.21 14.01 16.88
CA LEU A 92 1.50 13.04 15.80
C LEU A 92 2.76 13.41 15.01
N LEU A 93 2.94 14.68 14.68
CA LEU A 93 4.17 15.18 14.04
C LEU A 93 5.40 14.98 14.94
N GLN A 94 5.27 15.24 16.24
CA GLN A 94 6.34 14.96 17.21
C GLN A 94 6.66 13.45 17.32
N ALA A 95 5.65 12.59 17.27
CA ALA A 95 5.83 11.13 17.27
C ALA A 95 6.53 10.65 15.99
N TYR A 96 6.19 11.26 14.84
CA TYR A 96 6.89 11.03 13.58
C TYR A 96 8.36 11.45 13.66
N ASP A 97 8.67 12.62 14.22
CA ASP A 97 10.05 13.07 14.42
C ASP A 97 10.85 12.10 15.29
N CYS A 98 10.20 11.48 16.29
CA CYS A 98 10.82 10.45 17.12
C CYS A 98 11.19 9.17 16.34
N LEU A 99 10.56 8.91 15.19
CA LEU A 99 10.97 7.84 14.27
C LEU A 99 12.02 8.34 13.26
N LYS A 100 11.79 9.52 12.68
CA LYS A 100 12.63 10.12 11.64
C LYS A 100 14.05 10.37 12.11
N ASP A 101 14.22 11.07 13.22
CA ASP A 101 15.54 11.51 13.73
C ASP A 101 16.51 10.33 13.96
N PRO A 102 16.15 9.28 14.73
CA PRO A 102 17.06 8.15 14.93
C PRO A 102 17.28 7.34 13.66
N LEU A 103 16.28 7.21 12.78
CA LEU A 103 16.42 6.49 11.52
C LEU A 103 17.41 7.19 10.58
N GLN A 104 17.28 8.51 10.41
CA GLN A 104 18.22 9.31 9.63
C GLN A 104 19.64 9.25 10.25
N THR A 105 19.76 9.38 11.57
CA THR A 105 21.04 9.26 12.27
C THR A 105 21.69 7.89 12.03
N GLN A 106 20.90 6.81 12.09
CA GLN A 106 21.36 5.44 11.81
C GLN A 106 21.84 5.28 10.36
N ILE A 107 21.17 5.90 9.40
CA ILE A 107 21.57 5.87 7.98
C ILE A 107 22.86 6.66 7.76
N GLU A 108 22.97 7.86 8.32
CA GLU A 108 24.09 8.77 8.08
C GLU A 108 25.37 8.36 8.82
N THR A 109 25.24 7.89 10.07
CA THR A 109 26.37 7.66 10.98
C THR A 109 26.62 6.18 11.27
N GLY A 110 25.66 5.30 10.94
CA GLY A 110 25.74 3.86 11.18
C GLY A 110 25.33 3.42 12.59
N SER A 111 25.03 4.36 13.50
CA SER A 111 24.58 4.07 14.87
C SER A 111 23.76 5.22 15.46
N PHE A 112 22.81 4.93 16.32
CA PHE A 112 22.14 5.92 17.17
C PHE A 112 22.03 5.43 18.62
N ASP A 113 21.72 6.32 19.55
CA ASP A 113 21.45 5.96 20.94
C ASP A 113 19.98 5.52 21.08
N GLU A 114 19.77 4.20 21.15
CA GLU A 114 18.43 3.61 21.26
C GLU A 114 17.70 4.00 22.55
N GLU A 115 18.44 4.14 23.66
CA GLU A 115 17.88 4.46 24.96
C GLU A 115 17.42 5.92 24.97
N ALA A 116 18.28 6.85 24.55
CA ALA A 116 17.95 8.27 24.46
C ALA A 116 16.81 8.53 23.45
N ALA A 117 16.79 7.82 22.32
CA ALA A 117 15.70 7.91 21.35
C ALA A 117 14.37 7.49 21.96
N TRP A 118 14.36 6.39 22.73
CA TRP A 118 13.15 5.94 23.41
C TRP A 118 12.72 6.86 24.56
N GLU A 119 13.66 7.38 25.35
CA GLU A 119 13.36 8.35 26.42
C GLU A 119 12.71 9.63 25.88
N LYS A 120 13.11 10.09 24.68
CA LYS A 120 12.46 11.21 23.99
C LYS A 120 11.05 10.83 23.50
N ALA A 121 10.89 9.63 22.94
CA ALA A 121 9.65 9.20 22.30
C ALA A 121 8.53 8.82 23.27
N GLU A 122 8.87 8.19 24.39
CA GLU A 122 7.91 7.66 25.38
C GLU A 122 6.86 8.67 25.85
N PRO A 123 7.21 9.91 26.27
CA PRO A 123 6.21 10.85 26.76
C PRO A 123 5.24 11.31 25.66
N ILE A 124 5.71 11.40 24.40
CA ILE A 124 4.87 11.80 23.27
C ILE A 124 3.87 10.69 22.94
N PHE A 125 4.33 9.44 22.88
CA PHE A 125 3.43 8.30 22.70
C PHE A 125 2.45 8.16 23.86
N ALA A 126 2.86 8.41 25.11
CA ALA A 126 1.96 8.37 26.25
C ALA A 126 0.81 9.40 26.14
N VAL A 127 1.08 10.60 25.59
CA VAL A 127 0.05 11.60 25.31
C VAL A 127 -0.93 11.08 24.25
N LEU A 128 -0.43 10.59 23.12
CA LEU A 128 -1.26 10.06 22.03
C LEU A 128 -2.09 8.85 22.47
N GLU A 129 -1.50 7.93 23.23
CA GLU A 129 -2.17 6.76 23.80
C GLU A 129 -3.28 7.17 24.79
N THR A 130 -3.10 8.27 25.52
CA THR A 130 -4.15 8.82 26.40
C THR A 130 -5.30 9.42 25.58
N VAL A 131 -4.99 10.16 24.52
CA VAL A 131 -6.00 10.78 23.64
C VAL A 131 -6.81 9.71 22.89
N LEU A 132 -6.15 8.64 22.46
CA LEU A 132 -6.71 7.56 21.63
C LEU A 132 -7.03 6.29 22.43
N GLN A 133 -7.17 6.41 23.75
CA GLN A 133 -7.33 5.26 24.63
C GLN A 133 -8.54 4.40 24.22
N HIS A 134 -9.63 5.03 23.82
CA HIS A 134 -10.85 4.32 23.46
C HIS A 134 -10.67 3.45 22.21
N GLU A 135 -10.01 3.99 21.19
CA GLU A 135 -9.72 3.32 19.92
C GLU A 135 -8.65 2.25 20.08
N LEU A 136 -7.68 2.43 20.99
CA LEU A 136 -6.65 1.45 21.29
C LEU A 136 -7.17 0.23 22.07
N GLU A 137 -8.16 0.43 22.95
CA GLU A 137 -8.78 -0.65 23.73
C GLU A 137 -9.86 -1.43 22.96
N SER A 138 -10.32 -0.88 21.83
CA SER A 138 -11.26 -1.55 20.94
C SER A 138 -10.66 -2.82 20.36
N SER A 139 -11.30 -3.96 20.65
CA SER A 139 -10.89 -5.27 20.12
C SER A 139 -11.32 -5.49 18.66
N GLU A 140 -12.10 -4.58 18.07
CA GLU A 140 -12.61 -4.68 16.70
C GLU A 140 -11.65 -4.03 15.70
N TYR A 141 -10.42 -4.54 15.60
CA TYR A 141 -9.59 -4.20 14.45
C TYR A 141 -10.05 -5.01 13.23
N GLN A 142 -10.88 -4.40 12.38
CA GLN A 142 -11.23 -4.93 11.07
C GLN A 142 -10.33 -4.33 9.99
N LEU A 143 -9.77 -5.20 9.17
CA LEU A 143 -9.03 -4.77 7.98
C LEU A 143 -10.00 -4.10 6.99
N PRO A 144 -9.63 -2.96 6.39
CA PRO A 144 -10.45 -2.32 5.38
C PRO A 144 -10.71 -3.26 4.20
N SER A 145 -11.93 -3.23 3.68
CA SER A 145 -12.26 -3.78 2.37
C SER A 145 -11.61 -2.95 1.25
N ALA A 146 -11.45 -3.55 0.06
CA ALA A 146 -10.95 -2.83 -1.12
C ALA A 146 -11.79 -1.57 -1.44
N ALA A 147 -13.11 -1.65 -1.23
CA ALA A 147 -14.02 -0.53 -1.44
C ALA A 147 -13.74 0.64 -0.48
N GLU A 148 -13.45 0.36 0.80
CA GLU A 148 -13.13 1.39 1.80
C GLU A 148 -11.76 2.02 1.59
N LEU A 149 -10.86 1.36 0.83
CA LEU A 149 -9.59 1.93 0.41
C LEU A 149 -9.69 2.74 -0.88
N GLY A 150 -10.89 2.92 -1.44
CA GLY A 150 -11.08 3.54 -2.75
C GLY A 150 -10.42 2.75 -3.88
N ILE A 151 -10.06 1.47 -3.64
CA ILE A 151 -9.54 0.59 -4.67
C ILE A 151 -10.73 0.15 -5.49
N ASP A 152 -10.84 0.70 -6.69
CA ASP A 152 -11.77 0.19 -7.69
C ASP A 152 -11.23 -1.15 -8.22
N LEU A 153 -11.54 -2.21 -7.47
CA LEU A 153 -11.15 -3.57 -7.79
C LEU A 153 -11.65 -3.98 -9.18
N VAL A 154 -12.77 -3.41 -9.64
CA VAL A 154 -13.28 -3.61 -10.99
C VAL A 154 -12.32 -2.98 -12.00
N SER A 155 -11.93 -1.73 -11.81
CA SER A 155 -10.95 -1.07 -12.68
C SER A 155 -9.58 -1.73 -12.67
N GLU A 156 -9.06 -2.17 -11.51
CA GLU A 156 -7.75 -2.83 -11.42
C GLU A 156 -7.73 -4.18 -12.13
N ILE A 157 -8.72 -5.05 -11.86
CA ILE A 157 -8.86 -6.35 -12.54
C ILE A 157 -9.08 -6.13 -14.05
N PHE A 158 -9.94 -5.18 -14.41
CA PHE A 158 -10.21 -4.83 -15.80
C PHE A 158 -8.94 -4.37 -16.52
N ASN A 159 -8.24 -3.36 -15.98
CA ASN A 159 -7.06 -2.79 -16.63
C ASN A 159 -5.96 -3.84 -16.82
N GLY A 160 -5.67 -4.65 -15.81
CA GLY A 160 -4.66 -5.70 -15.90
C GLY A 160 -5.02 -6.78 -16.93
N ASN A 161 -6.20 -7.38 -16.81
CA ASN A 161 -6.57 -8.52 -17.66
C ASN A 161 -6.93 -8.11 -19.09
N VAL A 162 -7.57 -6.96 -19.29
CA VAL A 162 -7.87 -6.47 -20.65
C VAL A 162 -6.58 -6.09 -21.38
N GLN A 163 -5.62 -5.47 -20.71
CA GLN A 163 -4.34 -5.13 -21.33
C GLN A 163 -3.56 -6.38 -21.76
N GLU A 164 -3.58 -7.45 -20.98
CA GLU A 164 -2.95 -8.73 -21.32
C GLU A 164 -3.58 -9.34 -22.59
N GLU A 165 -4.91 -9.42 -22.65
CA GLU A 165 -5.62 -9.98 -23.79
C GLU A 165 -5.52 -9.11 -25.06
N LEU A 166 -5.48 -7.78 -24.92
CA LEU A 166 -5.22 -6.88 -26.06
C LEU A 166 -3.80 -7.05 -26.61
N THR A 167 -2.82 -7.24 -25.73
CA THR A 167 -1.43 -7.54 -26.13
C THR A 167 -1.36 -8.85 -26.90
N ARG A 168 -2.04 -9.88 -26.39
CA ARG A 168 -2.17 -11.18 -27.06
C ARG A 168 -2.82 -11.04 -28.44
N LEU A 169 -3.91 -10.26 -28.55
CA LEU A 169 -4.58 -9.98 -29.82
C LEU A 169 -3.64 -9.29 -30.81
N THR A 170 -2.83 -8.32 -30.38
CA THR A 170 -1.82 -7.68 -31.24
C THR A 170 -0.84 -8.72 -31.81
N HIS A 171 -0.31 -9.62 -30.98
CA HIS A 171 0.61 -10.66 -31.44
C HIS A 171 -0.04 -11.63 -32.43
N ILE A 172 -1.30 -12.03 -32.18
CA ILE A 172 -2.08 -12.86 -33.10
C ILE A 172 -2.20 -12.18 -34.48
N LEU A 173 -2.51 -10.89 -34.50
CA LEU A 173 -2.67 -10.13 -35.75
C LEU A 173 -1.34 -9.90 -36.50
N GLU A 174 -0.22 -9.84 -35.78
CA GLU A 174 1.12 -9.69 -36.35
C GLU A 174 1.70 -11.00 -36.90
N ALA A 175 1.23 -12.15 -36.43
CA ALA A 175 1.82 -13.47 -36.70
C ALA A 175 1.74 -13.94 -38.17
N SER A 176 1.08 -13.22 -39.08
CA SER A 176 0.97 -13.52 -40.53
C SER A 176 0.40 -14.90 -40.90
N ASP A 177 -0.07 -15.69 -39.93
CA ASP A 177 -0.74 -16.98 -40.14
C ASP A 177 -2.27 -16.80 -40.13
N GLU A 178 -2.84 -16.62 -41.31
CA GLU A 178 -4.29 -16.44 -41.48
C GLU A 178 -5.08 -17.74 -41.23
N SER A 179 -4.43 -18.91 -41.17
CA SER A 179 -5.13 -20.20 -41.13
C SER A 179 -5.84 -20.48 -39.80
N ASN A 180 -5.40 -19.84 -38.71
CA ASN A 180 -5.96 -20.00 -37.36
C ASN A 180 -6.49 -18.69 -36.76
N LEU A 181 -6.44 -17.59 -37.51
CA LEU A 181 -6.68 -16.24 -37.01
C LEU A 181 -8.07 -16.11 -36.35
N ALA A 182 -9.11 -16.63 -37.00
CA ALA A 182 -10.48 -16.55 -36.49
C ALA A 182 -10.66 -17.30 -35.16
N GLU A 183 -10.01 -18.46 -34.99
CA GLU A 183 -10.10 -19.26 -33.76
C GLU A 183 -9.34 -18.61 -32.61
N GLU A 184 -8.17 -18.01 -32.90
CA GLU A 184 -7.38 -17.31 -31.89
C GLU A 184 -8.04 -16.01 -31.41
N VAL A 185 -8.57 -15.20 -32.33
CA VAL A 185 -9.32 -13.99 -31.99
C VAL A 185 -10.61 -14.34 -31.23
N LYS A 186 -11.29 -15.44 -31.60
CA LYS A 186 -12.45 -15.94 -30.85
C LYS A 186 -12.07 -16.36 -29.44
N GLY A 187 -10.90 -16.97 -29.25
CA GLY A 187 -10.36 -17.29 -27.94
C GLY A 187 -10.17 -16.06 -27.05
N VAL A 188 -9.55 -15.00 -27.58
CA VAL A 188 -9.42 -13.71 -26.86
C VAL A 188 -10.79 -13.13 -26.51
N ALA A 189 -11.73 -13.11 -27.45
CA ALA A 189 -13.06 -12.55 -27.22
C ALA A 189 -13.84 -13.30 -26.14
N ASN A 190 -13.71 -14.63 -26.05
CA ASN A 190 -14.34 -15.40 -24.97
C ASN A 190 -13.77 -15.06 -23.59
N VAL A 191 -12.44 -14.89 -23.47
CA VAL A 191 -11.81 -14.49 -22.20
C VAL A 191 -12.30 -13.11 -21.76
N LEU A 192 -12.41 -12.16 -22.70
CA LEU A 192 -12.96 -10.82 -22.42
C LEU A 192 -14.45 -10.86 -22.03
N GLU A 193 -15.23 -11.76 -22.62
CA GLU A 193 -16.63 -11.98 -22.23
C GLU A 193 -16.74 -12.52 -20.79
N GLU A 194 -15.96 -13.54 -20.44
CA GLU A 194 -15.91 -14.11 -19.09
C GLU A 194 -15.51 -13.07 -18.05
N LEU A 195 -14.50 -12.24 -18.36
CA LEU A 195 -14.07 -11.13 -17.53
C LEU A 195 -15.17 -10.08 -17.34
N GLY A 196 -15.87 -9.71 -18.42
CA GLY A 196 -17.01 -8.78 -18.35
C GLY A 196 -18.14 -9.28 -17.45
N ASN A 197 -18.46 -10.57 -17.54
CA ASN A 197 -19.46 -11.20 -16.67
C ASN A 197 -19.01 -11.26 -15.20
N LEU A 198 -17.74 -11.59 -14.94
CA LEU A 198 -17.16 -11.61 -13.60
C LEU A 198 -17.25 -10.24 -12.91
N LEU A 199 -17.01 -9.18 -13.68
CA LEU A 199 -17.00 -7.80 -13.21
C LEU A 199 -18.37 -7.10 -13.26
N GLY A 200 -19.40 -7.75 -13.81
CA GLY A 200 -20.74 -7.16 -13.98
C GLY A 200 -20.79 -6.00 -15.00
N LEU A 201 -19.92 -6.03 -16.01
CA LEU A 201 -19.79 -4.98 -17.02
C LEU A 201 -20.57 -5.32 -18.30
N ASP A 202 -21.90 -5.23 -18.24
CA ASP A 202 -22.81 -5.66 -19.33
C ASP A 202 -22.45 -5.09 -20.71
N GLY A 203 -22.06 -3.81 -20.77
CA GLY A 203 -21.65 -3.15 -22.02
C GLY A 203 -20.37 -3.73 -22.62
N PHE A 204 -19.41 -4.11 -21.78
CA PHE A 204 -18.16 -4.73 -22.20
C PHE A 204 -18.38 -6.18 -22.65
N THR A 205 -19.19 -6.94 -21.90
CA THR A 205 -19.63 -8.29 -22.26
C THR A 205 -20.30 -8.28 -23.64
N ALA A 206 -21.16 -7.31 -23.92
CA ALA A 206 -21.85 -7.20 -25.21
C ALA A 206 -20.89 -6.98 -26.40
N ILE A 207 -19.78 -6.24 -26.19
CA ILE A 207 -18.74 -6.04 -27.22
C ILE A 207 -18.04 -7.37 -27.52
N ALA A 208 -17.62 -8.09 -26.49
CA ALA A 208 -16.96 -9.39 -26.63
C ALA A 208 -17.86 -10.41 -27.35
N GLN A 209 -19.12 -10.51 -26.95
CA GLN A 209 -20.13 -11.36 -27.60
C GLN A 209 -20.35 -10.99 -29.07
N SER A 210 -20.38 -9.69 -29.39
CA SER A 210 -20.53 -9.23 -30.78
C SER A 210 -19.35 -9.69 -31.65
N THR A 211 -18.13 -9.66 -31.12
CA THR A 211 -16.92 -10.18 -31.80
C THR A 211 -17.03 -11.69 -32.04
N VAL A 212 -17.42 -12.47 -31.03
CA VAL A 212 -17.63 -13.92 -31.17
C VAL A 212 -18.70 -14.25 -32.21
N GLN A 213 -19.80 -13.50 -32.21
CA GLN A 213 -20.88 -13.66 -33.19
C GLN A 213 -20.42 -13.34 -34.61
N ALA A 214 -19.68 -12.24 -34.81
CA ALA A 214 -19.15 -11.85 -36.11
C ALA A 214 -18.24 -12.93 -36.70
N LEU A 215 -17.29 -13.44 -35.91
CA LEU A 215 -16.38 -14.52 -36.32
C LEU A 215 -17.10 -15.84 -36.61
N THR A 216 -18.25 -16.09 -35.97
CA THR A 216 -19.05 -17.29 -36.22
C THR A 216 -19.89 -17.16 -37.50
N GLN A 217 -20.31 -15.95 -37.87
CA GLN A 217 -21.10 -15.68 -39.07
C GLN A 217 -20.25 -15.48 -40.33
N ALA A 218 -19.02 -14.97 -40.18
CA ALA A 218 -18.05 -14.73 -41.24
C ALA A 218 -16.64 -15.11 -40.75
N PRO A 219 -16.31 -16.42 -40.74
CA PRO A 219 -15.02 -16.93 -40.26
C PRO A 219 -13.85 -16.57 -41.19
#